data_AF-A0A0H5RUD1-F1
#
_entry.id   AF-A0A0H5RUD1-F1
#
_cell.length_a   1.000
_cell.length_b   1.000
_cell.length_c   1.000
_cell.angle_alpha   90.00
_cell.angle_beta   90.00
_cell.angle_gamma   90.00
#
_symmetry.space_group_name_H-M   'P 1'
#
loop_
_entity.id
_entity.type
_entity.pdbx_description
1 polymer ?
#
loop_
_entity_poly.entity_id
_entity_poly.type
_entity_poly.pdbx_seq_one_letter_code
_entity_poly.pdbx_strand_id
1 'polypeptide(L)'
;GAAIPGDFASDVAVTEALQKAQIVYGLGFDLQNHRGFDFLMNLAQSANANRKLFALNLAAEFIVEFYTENLLAAIEYANIVIGNEQEMRKYGKIIMKSDTLKLNDVALHIAAQPKRDNGRPRIVFITQGSGDTLMAYDGLLASFPVPHIPAEELKDTIGAGDAFVGGLLKSLIEGRSLADSVNAGHYCAGIIIRQIGCTVEGTADFTYSQ
;
A
#
# COMPACT_ATOMS: atom_id res chain seq x y z
N GLY A 1 23.74 7.09 16.46
CA GLY A 1 22.36 7.25 16.92
C GLY A 1 21.88 8.61 16.47
N ALA A 2 21.16 8.67 15.35
CA ALA A 2 20.51 9.90 14.91
C ALA A 2 19.15 9.97 15.59
N ALA A 3 18.88 11.09 16.28
CA ALA A 3 17.58 11.36 16.86
C ALA A 3 16.59 11.62 15.72
N ILE A 4 15.54 10.80 15.62
CA ILE A 4 14.32 11.17 14.90
C ILE A 4 13.47 11.89 15.95
N PRO A 5 13.25 13.21 15.86
CA PRO A 5 12.39 13.93 16.80
C PRO A 5 10.95 13.50 16.54
N GLY A 6 10.16 13.30 17.60
CA GLY A 6 8.73 12.99 17.50
C GLY A 6 7.87 14.11 16.89
N ASP A 7 8.47 15.17 16.36
CA ASP A 7 7.80 16.28 15.71
C ASP A 7 8.54 16.71 14.43
N PHE A 8 8.09 16.18 13.28
CA PHE A 8 8.62 16.57 11.97
C PHE A 8 8.28 18.00 11.59
N ALA A 9 7.41 18.70 12.33
CA ALA A 9 7.08 20.09 12.03
C ALA A 9 8.31 21.02 12.19
N SER A 10 9.32 20.57 12.92
CA SER A 10 10.61 21.26 13.04
C SER A 10 11.56 21.02 11.85
N ASP A 11 11.29 20.00 11.03
CA ASP A 11 12.08 19.69 9.83
C ASP A 11 11.46 20.39 8.60
N VAL A 12 12.16 21.42 8.12
CA VAL A 12 11.72 22.24 6.97
C VAL A 12 11.61 21.39 5.71
N ALA A 13 12.53 20.45 5.47
CA ALA A 13 12.52 19.63 4.26
C ALA A 13 11.31 18.67 4.25
N VAL A 14 11.02 18.05 5.39
CA VAL A 14 9.83 17.19 5.54
C VAL A 14 8.55 18.02 5.36
N THR A 15 8.49 19.19 5.98
CA THR A 15 7.32 20.07 5.91
C THR A 15 7.05 20.55 4.47
N GLU A 16 8.09 20.97 3.73
CA GLU A 16 7.95 21.37 2.33
C GLU A 16 7.55 20.21 1.41
N ALA A 17 8.12 19.02 1.62
CA ALA A 17 7.74 17.82 0.88
C ALA A 17 6.27 17.47 1.13
N LEU A 18 5.84 17.50 2.40
CA LEU A 18 4.46 17.27 2.80
C LEU A 18 3.51 18.29 2.18
N GLN A 19 3.88 19.56 2.05
CA GLN A 19 3.06 20.58 1.40
C GLN A 19 2.83 20.30 -0.09
N LYS A 20 3.82 19.77 -0.80
CA LYS A 20 3.75 19.46 -2.23
C LYS A 20 3.13 18.08 -2.53
N ALA A 21 3.21 17.15 -1.60
CA ALA A 21 2.73 15.78 -1.78
C ALA A 21 1.21 15.71 -2.03
N GLN A 22 0.79 14.85 -2.94
CA GLN A 22 -0.62 14.46 -3.10
C GLN A 22 -0.97 13.23 -2.28
N ILE A 23 0.01 12.31 -2.15
CA ILE A 23 -0.10 11.06 -1.41
C ILE A 23 1.09 10.97 -0.45
N VAL A 24 0.83 10.59 0.79
CA VAL A 24 1.84 10.17 1.78
C VAL A 24 1.76 8.65 1.90
N TYR A 25 2.87 7.96 1.66
CA TYR A 25 2.96 6.51 1.72
C TYR A 25 3.77 6.09 2.94
N GLY A 26 3.22 5.19 3.74
CA GLY A 26 3.84 4.64 4.94
C GLY A 26 3.87 3.12 4.96
N LEU A 27 4.84 2.57 5.67
CA LEU A 27 5.06 1.14 5.77
C LEU A 27 4.71 0.64 7.16
N GLY A 28 4.10 -0.54 7.24
CA GLY A 28 3.81 -1.22 8.51
C GLY A 28 5.06 -1.43 9.37
N PHE A 29 6.27 -1.45 8.78
CA PHE A 29 7.52 -1.53 9.53
C PHE A 29 7.72 -0.40 10.55
N ASP A 30 7.17 0.80 10.30
CA ASP A 30 7.26 1.92 11.23
C ASP A 30 6.44 1.68 12.52
N LEU A 31 5.51 0.73 12.51
CA LEU A 31 4.63 0.42 13.65
C LEU A 31 5.34 -0.34 14.79
N GLN A 32 6.57 -0.82 14.56
CA GLN A 32 7.28 -1.72 15.48
C GLN A 32 7.76 -1.05 16.77
N ASN A 33 7.95 0.25 16.75
CA ASN A 33 8.45 1.00 17.90
C ASN A 33 7.71 2.33 18.03
N HIS A 34 7.64 2.85 19.25
CA HIS A 34 6.87 4.08 19.55
C HIS A 34 7.28 5.27 18.68
N ARG A 35 8.58 5.43 18.37
CA ARG A 35 9.05 6.58 17.58
C ARG A 35 8.58 6.51 16.13
N GLY A 36 8.70 5.33 15.50
CA GLY A 36 8.22 5.12 14.14
C GLY A 36 6.70 5.25 14.07
N PHE A 37 6.00 4.70 15.07
CA PHE A 37 4.55 4.78 15.17
C PHE A 37 4.08 6.24 15.29
N ASP A 38 4.61 6.99 16.25
CA ASP A 38 4.27 8.41 16.46
C ASP A 38 4.54 9.23 15.19
N PHE A 39 5.68 8.98 14.53
CA PHE A 39 6.03 9.65 13.29
C PHE A 39 5.01 9.36 12.17
N LEU A 40 4.70 8.08 11.94
CA LEU A 40 3.73 7.67 10.92
C LEU A 40 2.34 8.23 11.20
N MET A 41 1.90 8.22 12.47
CA MET A 41 0.60 8.74 12.87
C MET A 41 0.49 10.24 12.68
N ASN A 42 1.56 10.99 13.01
CA ASN A 42 1.60 12.43 12.77
C ASN A 42 1.52 12.73 11.25
N LEU A 43 2.19 11.93 10.40
CA LEU A 43 2.13 12.09 8.95
C LEU A 43 0.72 11.80 8.41
N ALA A 44 0.10 10.72 8.88
CA ALA A 44 -1.26 10.32 8.49
C ALA A 44 -2.30 11.38 8.89
N GLN A 45 -2.20 11.92 10.11
CA GLN A 45 -3.06 13.00 10.59
C GLN A 45 -2.87 14.29 9.77
N SER A 46 -1.62 14.67 9.49
CA SER A 46 -1.29 15.83 8.66
C SER A 46 -1.84 15.69 7.24
N ALA A 47 -1.69 14.51 6.62
CA ALA A 47 -2.24 14.23 5.30
C ALA A 47 -3.77 14.42 5.28
N ASN A 48 -4.48 13.83 6.24
CA ASN A 48 -5.94 13.94 6.33
C ASN A 48 -6.42 15.37 6.60
N ALA A 49 -5.78 16.09 7.52
CA ALA A 49 -6.08 17.49 7.82
C ALA A 49 -5.94 18.39 6.58
N ASN A 50 -4.99 18.06 5.70
CA ASN A 50 -4.74 18.79 4.45
C ASN A 50 -5.45 18.17 3.23
N ARG A 51 -6.42 17.26 3.43
CA ARG A 51 -7.21 16.59 2.37
C ARG A 51 -6.37 15.79 1.36
N LYS A 52 -5.16 15.40 1.73
CA LYS A 52 -4.25 14.52 0.97
C LYS A 52 -4.62 13.06 1.21
N LEU A 53 -4.04 12.16 0.43
CA LEU A 53 -4.24 10.72 0.63
C LEU A 53 -3.14 10.16 1.52
N PHE A 54 -3.50 9.35 2.51
CA PHE A 54 -2.57 8.50 3.23
C PHE A 54 -2.71 7.04 2.74
N ALA A 55 -1.61 6.47 2.27
CA ALA A 55 -1.50 5.09 1.82
C ALA A 55 -0.64 4.29 2.80
N LEU A 56 -1.15 3.15 3.26
CA LEU A 56 -0.48 2.27 4.22
C LEU A 56 -0.26 0.89 3.61
N ASN A 57 0.97 0.40 3.64
CA ASN A 57 1.28 -1.00 3.34
C ASN A 57 1.36 -1.82 4.63
N LEU A 58 0.74 -3.00 4.68
CA LEU A 58 0.81 -3.92 5.83
C LEU A 58 2.26 -4.40 6.09
N ALA A 59 3.08 -4.43 5.03
CA ALA A 59 4.52 -4.68 5.01
C ALA A 59 4.99 -6.10 5.38
N ALA A 60 4.40 -6.75 6.39
CA ALA A 60 4.71 -8.13 6.73
C ALA A 60 3.66 -8.78 7.66
N GLU A 61 3.58 -10.11 7.64
CA GLU A 61 2.70 -10.88 8.54
C GLU A 61 2.96 -10.59 10.02
N PHE A 62 4.23 -10.46 10.43
CA PHE A 62 4.57 -10.23 11.83
C PHE A 62 4.08 -8.85 12.32
N ILE A 63 3.93 -7.87 11.42
CA ILE A 63 3.32 -6.57 11.75
C ILE A 63 1.86 -6.77 12.14
N VAL A 64 1.13 -7.54 11.35
CA VAL A 64 -0.27 -7.87 11.61
C VAL A 64 -0.43 -8.66 12.92
N GLU A 65 0.49 -9.59 13.19
CA GLU A 65 0.45 -10.49 14.34
C GLU A 65 0.82 -9.84 15.67
N PHE A 66 1.89 -9.04 15.71
CA PHE A 66 2.44 -8.53 16.96
C PHE A 66 2.17 -7.04 17.19
N TYR A 67 1.76 -6.30 16.17
CA TYR A 67 1.53 -4.85 16.22
C TYR A 67 0.11 -4.48 15.77
N THR A 68 -0.84 -5.38 16.02
CA THR A 68 -2.25 -5.25 15.60
C THR A 68 -2.88 -3.92 16.03
N GLU A 69 -2.67 -3.49 17.27
CA GLU A 69 -3.24 -2.25 17.79
C GLU A 69 -2.72 -1.02 17.03
N ASN A 70 -1.40 -0.95 16.82
CA ASN A 70 -0.76 0.12 16.05
C ASN A 70 -1.23 0.09 14.59
N LEU A 71 -1.36 -1.10 14.00
CA LEU A 71 -1.83 -1.27 12.63
C LEU A 71 -3.27 -0.78 12.46
N LEU A 72 -4.18 -1.18 13.35
CA LEU A 72 -5.58 -0.74 13.31
C LEU A 72 -5.69 0.77 13.52
N ALA A 73 -4.89 1.35 14.43
CA ALA A 73 -4.83 2.79 14.63
C ALA A 73 -4.37 3.53 13.36
N ALA A 74 -3.36 3.02 12.64
CA ALA A 74 -2.91 3.60 11.37
C ALA A 74 -3.96 3.44 10.26
N ILE A 75 -4.66 2.30 10.21
CA ILE A 75 -5.76 2.04 9.26
C ILE A 75 -6.88 3.08 9.41
N GLU A 76 -7.17 3.57 10.62
CA GLU A 76 -8.18 4.62 10.83
C GLU A 76 -7.91 5.90 10.03
N TYR A 77 -6.66 6.17 9.64
CA TYR A 77 -6.30 7.32 8.81
C TYR A 77 -6.06 6.96 7.35
N ALA A 78 -5.87 5.67 7.03
CA ALA A 78 -5.52 5.21 5.68
C ALA A 78 -6.69 5.34 4.69
N ASN A 79 -6.46 6.10 3.62
CA ASN A 79 -7.31 6.14 2.44
C ASN A 79 -7.09 4.93 1.54
N ILE A 80 -5.84 4.44 1.47
CA ILE A 80 -5.42 3.30 0.68
C ILE A 80 -4.72 2.32 1.62
N VAL A 81 -5.14 1.06 1.62
CA VAL A 81 -4.46 -0.03 2.32
C VAL A 81 -3.97 -1.04 1.30
N ILE A 82 -2.70 -1.42 1.39
CA ILE A 82 -2.04 -2.33 0.45
C ILE A 82 -1.44 -3.49 1.24
N GLY A 83 -1.58 -4.70 0.74
CA GLY A 83 -0.82 -5.84 1.22
C GLY A 83 -0.85 -7.00 0.23
N ASN A 84 -0.08 -8.05 0.51
CA ASN A 84 -0.13 -9.29 -0.26
C ASN A 84 -1.08 -10.31 0.37
N GLU A 85 -1.28 -11.44 -0.30
CA GLU A 85 -2.15 -12.51 0.19
C GLU A 85 -1.77 -13.05 1.58
N GLN A 86 -0.49 -13.10 1.93
CA GLN A 86 -0.02 -13.69 3.19
C GLN A 86 -0.36 -12.75 4.35
N GLU A 87 -0.07 -11.46 4.20
CA GLU A 87 -0.44 -10.41 5.15
C GLU A 87 -1.96 -10.33 5.35
N MET A 88 -2.74 -10.44 4.26
CA MET A 88 -4.19 -10.38 4.32
C MET A 88 -4.81 -11.64 4.95
N ARG A 89 -4.24 -12.83 4.70
CA ARG A 89 -4.61 -14.06 5.43
C ARG A 89 -4.29 -13.93 6.92
N LYS A 90 -3.13 -13.37 7.25
CA LYS A 90 -2.76 -13.09 8.64
C LYS A 90 -3.73 -12.10 9.28
N TYR A 91 -4.18 -11.09 8.55
CA TYR A 91 -5.21 -10.15 9.01
C TYR A 91 -6.51 -10.89 9.34
N GLY A 92 -7.02 -11.72 8.42
CA GLY A 92 -8.22 -12.53 8.65
C GLY A 92 -8.11 -13.41 9.89
N LYS A 93 -6.96 -14.07 10.06
CA LYS A 93 -6.65 -14.90 11.23
C LYS A 93 -6.64 -14.12 12.54
N ILE A 94 -5.86 -13.05 12.61
CA ILE A 94 -5.55 -12.36 13.87
C ILE A 94 -6.68 -11.41 14.27
N ILE A 95 -7.27 -10.68 13.31
CA ILE A 95 -8.23 -9.62 13.59
C ILE A 95 -9.66 -10.13 13.43
N MET A 96 -9.95 -10.86 12.36
CA MET A 96 -11.29 -11.43 12.12
C MET A 96 -11.50 -12.81 12.76
N LYS A 97 -10.46 -13.36 13.40
CA LYS A 97 -10.48 -14.65 14.11
C LYS A 97 -10.93 -15.82 13.22
N SER A 98 -10.54 -15.81 11.94
CA SER A 98 -10.87 -16.87 11.00
C SER A 98 -9.77 -17.12 9.97
N ASP A 99 -9.39 -18.39 9.83
CA ASP A 99 -8.35 -18.87 8.91
C ASP A 99 -8.93 -19.29 7.53
N THR A 100 -10.25 -19.25 7.36
CA THR A 100 -10.95 -19.79 6.17
C THR A 100 -11.63 -18.71 5.31
N LEU A 101 -11.43 -17.43 5.64
CA LEU A 101 -12.01 -16.32 4.90
C LEU A 101 -11.44 -16.22 3.48
N LYS A 102 -12.29 -15.80 2.55
CA LYS A 102 -11.81 -15.38 1.23
C LYS A 102 -11.15 -14.02 1.36
N LEU A 103 -10.13 -13.77 0.54
CA LEU A 103 -9.42 -12.48 0.53
C LEU A 103 -10.35 -11.31 0.21
N ASN A 104 -11.39 -11.53 -0.58
CA ASN A 104 -12.46 -10.55 -0.83
C ASN A 104 -13.20 -10.13 0.45
N ASP A 105 -13.49 -11.08 1.34
CA ASP A 105 -14.17 -10.80 2.61
C ASP A 105 -13.25 -9.99 3.54
N VAL A 106 -11.96 -10.31 3.54
CA VAL A 106 -10.93 -9.55 4.27
C VAL A 106 -10.81 -8.13 3.71
N ALA A 107 -10.78 -7.98 2.38
CA ALA A 107 -10.69 -6.68 1.71
C ALA A 107 -11.88 -5.78 2.06
N LEU A 108 -13.11 -6.33 2.01
CA LEU A 108 -14.32 -5.61 2.39
C LEU A 108 -14.32 -5.24 3.88
N HIS A 109 -13.87 -6.14 4.75
CA HIS A 109 -13.77 -5.87 6.17
C HIS A 109 -12.77 -4.74 6.47
N ILE A 110 -11.60 -4.73 5.83
CA ILE A 110 -10.63 -3.63 5.95
C ILE A 110 -11.22 -2.34 5.39
N ALA A 111 -11.88 -2.37 4.23
CA ALA A 111 -12.52 -1.20 3.63
C ALA A 111 -13.58 -0.57 4.56
N ALA A 112 -14.28 -1.40 5.33
CA ALA A 112 -15.31 -0.99 6.30
C ALA A 112 -14.78 -0.64 7.70
N GLN A 113 -13.48 -0.79 7.99
CA GLN A 113 -12.93 -0.38 9.30
C GLN A 113 -13.20 1.11 9.58
N PRO A 114 -13.33 1.52 10.87
CA PRO A 114 -13.49 2.92 11.24
C PRO A 114 -12.48 3.82 10.54
N LYS A 115 -12.90 5.04 10.21
CA LYS A 115 -12.07 6.00 9.48
C LYS A 115 -12.25 7.39 10.03
N ARG A 116 -11.14 8.07 10.36
CA ARG A 116 -11.07 9.41 10.96
C ARG A 116 -10.83 10.50 9.92
N ASP A 117 -11.41 10.38 8.73
CA ASP A 117 -11.24 11.37 7.67
C ASP A 117 -12.56 11.95 7.16
N ASN A 118 -12.44 12.86 6.19
CA ASN A 118 -13.50 13.71 5.68
C ASN A 118 -14.42 13.03 4.64
N GLY A 119 -14.69 11.72 4.77
CA GLY A 119 -15.77 11.05 4.03
C GLY A 119 -15.40 10.40 2.68
N ARG A 120 -14.13 10.03 2.46
CA ARG A 120 -13.74 9.25 1.27
C ARG A 120 -13.83 7.74 1.56
N PRO A 121 -14.39 6.89 0.68
CA PRO A 121 -14.30 5.44 0.86
C PRO A 121 -12.82 4.98 0.87
N ARG A 122 -12.50 4.00 1.71
CA ARG A 122 -11.17 3.37 1.73
C ARG A 122 -11.03 2.45 0.53
N ILE A 123 -9.87 2.48 -0.12
CA ILE A 123 -9.48 1.52 -1.16
C ILE A 123 -8.55 0.48 -0.52
N VAL A 124 -8.78 -0.81 -0.79
CA VAL A 124 -7.90 -1.89 -0.36
C VAL A 124 -7.40 -2.63 -1.59
N PHE A 125 -6.08 -2.82 -1.70
CA PHE A 125 -5.45 -3.61 -2.76
C PHE A 125 -4.77 -4.84 -2.17
N ILE A 126 -5.01 -6.01 -2.78
CA ILE A 126 -4.38 -7.28 -2.40
C ILE A 126 -3.65 -7.88 -3.59
N THR A 127 -2.32 -7.96 -3.53
CA THR A 127 -1.52 -8.66 -4.54
C THR A 127 -1.41 -10.15 -4.21
N GLN A 128 -1.37 -11.01 -5.24
CA GLN A 128 -1.37 -12.47 -5.09
C GLN A 128 -0.28 -13.15 -5.93
N GLY A 129 0.91 -12.53 -6.03
CA GLY A 129 1.98 -13.02 -6.90
C GLY A 129 1.54 -12.99 -8.37
N SER A 130 1.40 -14.16 -8.99
CA SER A 130 0.89 -14.31 -10.37
C SER A 130 -0.64 -14.37 -10.45
N GLY A 131 -1.34 -14.49 -9.32
CA GLY A 131 -2.80 -14.40 -9.27
C GLY A 131 -3.30 -12.96 -9.37
N ASP A 132 -4.58 -12.79 -9.70
CA ASP A 132 -5.19 -11.48 -9.86
C ASP A 132 -4.94 -10.56 -8.65
N THR A 133 -4.77 -9.26 -8.90
CA THR A 133 -4.84 -8.27 -7.83
C THR A 133 -6.29 -7.98 -7.49
N LEU A 134 -6.67 -8.17 -6.23
CA LEU A 134 -8.01 -7.87 -5.73
C LEU A 134 -8.07 -6.42 -5.26
N MET A 135 -9.23 -5.80 -5.46
CA MET A 135 -9.51 -4.46 -4.97
C MET A 135 -10.87 -4.42 -4.28
N ALA A 136 -10.95 -3.78 -3.11
CA ALA A 136 -12.21 -3.35 -2.52
C ALA A 136 -12.30 -1.83 -2.50
N TYR A 137 -13.42 -1.27 -2.95
CA TYR A 137 -13.70 0.16 -2.92
C TYR A 137 -15.21 0.39 -2.83
N ASP A 138 -15.65 1.19 -1.86
CA ASP A 138 -17.06 1.58 -1.67
C ASP A 138 -18.04 0.37 -1.62
N GLY A 139 -17.64 -0.69 -0.91
CA GLY A 139 -18.41 -1.93 -0.80
C GLY A 139 -18.40 -2.82 -2.05
N LEU A 140 -17.73 -2.40 -3.12
CA LEU A 140 -17.58 -3.15 -4.36
C LEU A 140 -16.23 -3.86 -4.41
N LEU A 141 -16.20 -4.98 -5.13
CA LEU A 141 -15.02 -5.79 -5.39
C LEU A 141 -14.67 -5.73 -6.87
N ALA A 142 -13.37 -5.68 -7.16
CA ALA A 142 -12.82 -5.86 -8.51
C ALA A 142 -11.60 -6.80 -8.45
N SER A 143 -11.31 -7.41 -9.59
CA SER A 143 -10.16 -8.30 -9.80
C SER A 143 -9.45 -7.87 -11.06
N PHE A 144 -8.12 -7.81 -11.02
CA PHE A 144 -7.28 -7.39 -12.13
C PHE A 144 -6.25 -8.47 -12.44
N PRO A 145 -6.33 -9.13 -13.61
CA PRO A 145 -5.42 -10.20 -13.95
C PRO A 145 -3.99 -9.67 -14.11
N VAL A 146 -3.03 -10.37 -13.50
CA VAL A 146 -1.61 -10.07 -13.68
C VAL A 146 -1.19 -10.57 -15.07
N PRO A 147 -0.53 -9.75 -15.91
CA PRO A 147 0.00 -10.22 -17.19
C PRO A 147 0.92 -11.41 -17.01
N HIS A 148 0.72 -12.46 -17.80
CA HIS A 148 1.55 -13.66 -17.74
C HIS A 148 3.00 -13.34 -18.13
N ILE A 149 3.94 -13.83 -17.32
CA ILE A 149 5.38 -13.70 -17.55
C ILE A 149 5.96 -15.13 -17.60
N PRO A 150 6.59 -15.53 -18.72
CA PRO A 150 7.21 -16.86 -18.83
C PRO A 150 8.25 -17.10 -17.72
N ALA A 151 8.32 -18.33 -17.20
CA ALA A 151 9.17 -18.67 -16.07
C ALA A 151 10.66 -18.44 -16.37
N GLU A 152 11.07 -18.61 -17.62
CA GLU A 152 12.42 -18.35 -18.12
C GLU A 152 12.82 -16.87 -18.12
N GLU A 153 11.85 -15.95 -18.06
CA GLU A 153 12.11 -14.51 -17.94
C GLU A 153 12.23 -14.07 -16.47
N LEU A 154 11.76 -14.89 -15.53
CA LEU A 154 11.81 -14.59 -14.09
C LEU A 154 13.24 -14.77 -13.57
N LYS A 155 13.81 -13.71 -13.00
CA LYS A 155 15.15 -13.73 -12.41
C LYS A 155 15.12 -13.61 -10.88
N ASP A 156 14.31 -12.70 -10.36
CA ASP A 156 14.20 -12.42 -8.93
C ASP A 156 12.78 -11.90 -8.64
N THR A 157 12.25 -12.11 -7.43
CA THR A 157 10.96 -11.55 -7.00
C THR A 157 11.11 -10.46 -5.95
N ILE A 158 12.35 -10.18 -5.51
CA ILE A 158 12.66 -9.11 -4.56
C ILE A 158 12.22 -7.77 -5.14
N GLY A 159 11.48 -6.99 -4.35
CA GLY A 159 11.01 -5.66 -4.75
C GLY A 159 9.80 -5.65 -5.69
N ALA A 160 9.23 -6.80 -6.08
CA ALA A 160 8.04 -6.84 -6.94
C ALA A 160 6.85 -6.07 -6.32
N GLY A 161 6.65 -6.23 -5.00
CA GLY A 161 5.62 -5.49 -4.26
C GLY A 161 5.88 -3.98 -4.23
N ASP A 162 7.12 -3.56 -3.97
CA ASP A 162 7.49 -2.14 -3.96
C ASP A 162 7.34 -1.50 -5.35
N ALA A 163 7.71 -2.23 -6.39
CA ALA A 163 7.55 -1.83 -7.78
C ALA A 163 6.07 -1.68 -8.17
N PHE A 164 5.23 -2.64 -7.75
CA PHE A 164 3.78 -2.54 -7.91
C PHE A 164 3.24 -1.27 -7.26
N VAL A 165 3.61 -1.01 -6.01
CA VAL A 165 3.17 0.20 -5.29
C VAL A 165 3.67 1.47 -5.98
N GLY A 166 4.91 1.48 -6.46
CA GLY A 166 5.48 2.61 -7.20
C GLY A 166 4.66 2.96 -8.44
N GLY A 167 4.35 1.97 -9.29
CA GLY A 167 3.51 2.15 -10.49
C GLY A 167 2.09 2.59 -10.14
N LEU A 168 1.49 1.95 -9.14
CA LEU A 168 0.15 2.28 -8.62
C LEU A 168 0.06 3.74 -8.17
N LEU A 169 0.96 4.16 -7.26
CA LEU A 169 0.92 5.51 -6.68
C LEU A 169 1.22 6.59 -7.73
N LYS A 170 2.18 6.35 -8.64
CA LYS A 170 2.45 7.27 -9.76
C LYS A 170 1.20 7.49 -10.60
N SER A 171 0.52 6.42 -10.97
CA SER A 171 -0.71 6.49 -11.78
C SER A 171 -1.84 7.23 -11.07
N LEU A 172 -2.00 7.01 -9.76
CA LEU A 172 -2.98 7.74 -8.93
C LEU A 172 -2.65 9.24 -8.84
N ILE A 173 -1.37 9.61 -8.71
CA ILE A 173 -0.90 11.01 -8.70
C ILE A 173 -1.22 11.71 -10.03
N GLU A 174 -1.24 10.97 -11.14
CA GLU A 174 -1.63 11.47 -12.46
C GLU A 174 -3.16 11.52 -12.67
N GLY A 175 -3.95 11.16 -11.66
CA GLY A 175 -5.42 11.19 -11.74
C GLY A 175 -6.02 10.11 -12.64
N ARG A 176 -5.29 9.01 -12.86
CA ARG A 176 -5.76 7.88 -13.67
C ARG A 176 -6.81 7.04 -12.93
N SER A 177 -7.51 6.19 -13.67
CA SER A 177 -8.49 5.28 -13.09
C SER A 177 -7.84 4.27 -12.12
N LEU A 178 -8.63 3.66 -11.24
CA LEU A 178 -8.13 2.59 -10.35
C LEU A 178 -7.62 1.39 -11.16
N ALA A 179 -8.30 1.05 -12.26
CA ALA A 179 -7.91 -0.03 -13.16
C ALA A 179 -6.55 0.26 -13.83
N ASP A 180 -6.39 1.45 -14.41
CA ASP A 180 -5.12 1.88 -15.00
C ASP A 180 -3.98 1.89 -13.98
N SER A 181 -4.29 2.26 -12.74
CA SER A 181 -3.29 2.34 -11.68
C SER A 181 -2.84 0.94 -11.24
N VAL A 182 -3.74 -0.04 -11.17
CA VAL A 182 -3.37 -1.43 -10.94
C VAL A 182 -2.53 -1.97 -12.10
N ASN A 183 -2.92 -1.69 -13.35
CA ASN A 183 -2.17 -2.11 -14.54
C ASN A 183 -0.76 -1.49 -14.60
N ALA A 184 -0.62 -0.22 -14.20
CA ALA A 184 0.69 0.43 -14.08
C ALA A 184 1.56 -0.25 -13.01
N GLY A 185 0.96 -0.64 -11.88
CA GLY A 185 1.62 -1.44 -10.86
C GLY A 185 2.10 -2.80 -11.39
N HIS A 186 1.24 -3.52 -12.12
CA HIS A 186 1.61 -4.80 -12.74
C HIS A 186 2.76 -4.65 -13.73
N TYR A 187 2.74 -3.60 -14.55
CA TYR A 187 3.82 -3.31 -15.49
C TYR A 187 5.15 -3.10 -14.76
N CYS A 188 5.17 -2.26 -13.72
CA CYS A 188 6.39 -2.00 -12.94
C CYS A 188 6.91 -3.26 -12.24
N ALA A 189 6.02 -4.05 -11.61
CA ALA A 189 6.39 -5.33 -11.02
C ALA A 189 6.96 -6.31 -12.06
N GLY A 190 6.33 -6.38 -13.24
CA GLY A 190 6.79 -7.21 -14.35
C GLY A 190 8.17 -6.84 -14.86
N ILE A 191 8.54 -5.57 -14.84
CA ILE A 191 9.90 -5.12 -15.17
C ILE A 191 10.91 -5.58 -14.12
N ILE A 192 10.58 -5.39 -12.84
CA ILE A 192 11.51 -5.69 -11.74
C ILE A 192 11.79 -7.19 -11.65
N ILE A 193 10.79 -8.05 -11.83
CA ILE A 193 11.02 -9.49 -11.68
C ILE A 193 11.87 -10.12 -12.81
N ARG A 194 12.15 -9.37 -13.88
CA ARG A 194 13.05 -9.76 -14.98
C ARG A 194 14.50 -9.33 -14.76
N GLN A 195 14.78 -8.74 -13.60
CA GLN A 195 16.08 -8.22 -13.19
C GLN A 195 16.51 -8.86 -11.87
N ILE A 196 17.78 -8.72 -11.51
CA ILE A 196 18.29 -9.23 -10.23
C ILE A 196 18.20 -8.09 -9.21
N GLY A 197 17.51 -8.32 -8.10
CA GLY A 197 17.20 -7.28 -7.12
C GLY A 197 16.24 -6.20 -7.64
N CYS A 198 16.16 -5.08 -6.92
CA CYS A 198 15.28 -3.96 -7.25
C CYS A 198 16.04 -2.93 -8.11
N THR A 199 16.51 -3.34 -9.29
CA THR A 199 17.15 -2.44 -10.27
C THR A 199 16.20 -2.13 -11.41
N VAL A 200 16.33 -0.94 -11.98
CA VAL A 200 15.60 -0.53 -13.19
C VAL A 200 16.61 -0.17 -14.26
N GLU A 201 16.69 -0.99 -15.30
CA GLU A 201 17.42 -0.68 -16.53
C GLU A 201 16.44 -0.32 -17.66
N GLY A 202 16.82 0.65 -18.50
CA GLY A 202 16.04 1.07 -19.67
C GLY A 202 15.03 2.20 -19.43
N THR A 203 14.15 2.40 -20.41
CA THR A 203 13.08 3.42 -20.38
C THR A 203 11.72 2.75 -20.27
N ALA A 204 10.84 3.28 -19.43
CA ALA A 204 9.46 2.79 -19.34
C ALA A 204 8.68 3.12 -20.63
N ASP A 205 8.04 2.11 -21.21
CA ASP A 205 7.17 2.21 -22.40
C ASP A 205 5.73 1.77 -22.04
N PHE A 206 5.23 2.27 -20.91
CA PHE A 206 3.86 2.01 -20.47
C PHE A 206 2.91 3.05 -21.05
N THR A 207 1.84 2.58 -21.71
CA THR A 207 0.75 3.43 -22.18
C THR A 207 -0.54 3.05 -21.47
N TYR A 208 -1.28 4.06 -21.02
CA TYR A 208 -2.59 3.86 -20.40
C TYR A 208 -3.60 3.38 -21.43
N SER A 209 -4.60 2.63 -20.97
CA SER A 209 -5.74 2.29 -21.83
C SER A 209 -6.47 3.56 -22.27
N GLN A 210 -6.90 3.61 -23.55
CA GLN A 210 -7.64 4.75 -24.12
C GLN A 210 -9.07 4.80 -23.61
#